data_AF-A0A376UD24-F1
#
_entry.id   AF-A0A376UD24-F1
#
_cell.length_a   1.000
_cell.length_b   1.000
_cell.length_c   1.000
_cell.angle_alpha   90.00
_cell.angle_beta   90.00
_cell.angle_gamma   90.00
#
_symmetry.space_group_name_H-M   'P 1'
#
loop_
_entity.id
_entity.type
_entity.pdbx_description
1 polymer ?
#
loop_
_entity_poly.entity_id
_entity_poly.type
_entity_poly.pdbx_seq_one_letter_code
_entity_poly.pdbx_strand_id
1 'polypeptide(L)' 'MVINNDGTNGQIGPQALKAVYDMARKGARDEIQAQMRDGGLFSGGGR' A
#
# COMPACT_ATOMS: atom_id res chain seq x y z
N MET A 1 -10.07 -1.22 -6.15
CA MET A 1 -10.32 0.03 -5.42
C MET A 1 -10.23 1.17 -6.41
N VAL A 2 -11.16 2.12 -6.35
CA VAL A 2 -11.15 3.32 -7.20
C VAL A 2 -10.79 4.49 -6.29
N ILE A 3 -9.82 5.31 -6.70
CA ILE A 3 -9.48 6.56 -6.01
C ILE A 3 -10.09 7.70 -6.81
N ASN A 4 -11.04 8.39 -6.20
CA ASN A 4 -11.68 9.53 -6.82
C ASN A 4 -10.79 10.77 -6.60
N ASN A 5 -10.26 11.34 -7.70
CA ASN A 5 -9.47 12.57 -7.64
C ASN A 5 -10.36 13.77 -7.97
N ASP A 6 -10.63 14.59 -6.96
CA ASP A 6 -11.38 15.84 -7.04
C ASP A 6 -10.47 17.09 -7.12
N GLY A 7 -9.16 16.89 -7.29
CA GLY A 7 -8.20 17.98 -7.48
C GLY A 7 -8.41 18.75 -8.79
N THR A 8 -8.03 20.03 -8.80
CA THR A 8 -8.19 20.92 -9.94
C THR A 8 -6.85 21.20 -10.62
N ASN A 9 -6.88 21.64 -11.88
CA ASN A 9 -5.67 22.03 -12.64
C ASN A 9 -4.58 20.94 -12.67
N GLY A 10 -4.98 19.66 -12.76
CA GLY A 10 -4.06 18.52 -12.79
C GLY A 10 -3.43 18.18 -11.45
N GLN A 11 -3.82 18.84 -10.36
CA GLN A 11 -3.36 18.51 -9.02
C GLN A 11 -4.14 17.30 -8.46
N ILE A 12 -3.54 16.63 -7.49
CA ILE A 12 -4.24 15.60 -6.72
C ILE A 12 -4.91 16.25 -5.52
N GLY A 13 -6.21 15.99 -5.36
CA GLY A 13 -6.99 16.46 -4.23
C GLY A 13 -6.53 15.82 -2.91
N PRO A 14 -6.69 16.49 -1.76
CA PRO A 14 -6.26 15.97 -0.46
C PRO A 14 -6.87 14.60 -0.12
N GLN A 15 -8.11 14.36 -0.53
CA GLN A 15 -8.80 13.09 -0.29
C GLN A 15 -8.17 11.95 -1.10
N ALA A 16 -7.83 12.20 -2.35
CA ALA A 16 -7.13 11.24 -3.20
C ALA A 16 -5.73 10.93 -2.67
N LEU A 17 -4.97 11.94 -2.21
CA LEU A 17 -3.67 11.73 -1.57
C LEU A 17 -3.78 10.84 -0.34
N LYS A 18 -4.77 11.10 0.53
CA LYS A 18 -5.02 10.26 1.70
C LYS A 18 -5.37 8.81 1.31
N ALA A 19 -6.23 8.64 0.31
CA ALA A 19 -6.62 7.31 -0.16
C ALA A 19 -5.43 6.52 -0.72
N VAL A 20 -4.53 7.17 -1.47
CA VAL A 20 -3.27 6.57 -1.95
C VAL A 20 -2.39 6.18 -0.77
N TYR A 21 -2.21 7.07 0.22
CA TYR A 21 -1.41 6.78 1.41
C TYR A 21 -1.94 5.58 2.19
N ASP A 22 -3.26 5.54 2.44
CA ASP A 22 -3.90 4.45 3.18
C ASP A 22 -3.78 3.12 2.42
N MET A 23 -3.93 3.15 1.09
CA MET A 23 -3.72 1.99 0.23
C MET A 23 -2.27 1.49 0.30
N ALA A 24 -1.28 2.39 0.18
CA ALA A 24 0.13 2.03 0.26
C ALA A 24 0.49 1.43 1.63
N ARG A 25 0.00 2.04 2.71
CA ARG A 25 0.19 1.54 4.07
C ARG A 25 -0.43 0.15 4.26
N LYS A 26 -1.64 -0.06 3.71
CA LYS A 26 -2.30 -1.37 3.76
C LYS A 26 -1.51 -2.40 2.94
N GLY A 27 -1.15 -2.09 1.70
CA GLY A 27 -0.39 -2.99 0.84
C GLY A 27 0.93 -3.44 1.50
N ALA A 28 1.67 -2.51 2.11
CA ALA A 28 2.88 -2.86 2.85
C ALA A 28 2.64 -3.84 4.01
N ARG A 29 1.52 -3.68 4.74
CA ARG A 29 1.13 -4.59 5.82
C ARG A 29 0.70 -5.96 5.29
N ASP A 30 -0.10 -5.97 4.24
CA ASP A 30 -0.60 -7.18 3.60
C ASP A 30 0.57 -8.03 3.09
N GLU A 31 1.57 -7.41 2.49
CA GLU A 31 2.81 -8.07 2.05
C GLU A 31 3.60 -8.66 3.23
N ILE A 32 3.82 -7.89 4.30
CA ILE A 32 4.51 -8.42 5.50
C ILE A 32 3.74 -9.59 6.10
N GLN A 33 2.41 -9.49 6.20
CA GLN A 33 1.58 -10.56 6.73
C GLN A 33 1.56 -11.79 5.82
N ALA A 34 1.55 -11.61 4.50
CA ALA A 34 1.69 -12.70 3.55
C ALA A 34 3.01 -13.44 3.77
N GLN A 35 4.12 -12.71 3.93
CA GLN A 35 5.41 -13.33 4.23
C GLN A 35 5.46 -14.03 5.59
N MET A 36 4.79 -13.51 6.63
CA MET A 36 4.70 -14.21 7.93
C MET A 36 3.87 -15.50 7.85
N ARG A 37 2.82 -15.53 7.03
CA ARG A 37 1.98 -16.73 6.86
C ARG A 37 2.66 -17.81 6.05
N ASP A 38 3.33 -17.41 4.97
CA ASP A 38 3.85 -18.33 3.97
C ASP A 38 5.33 -18.70 4.19
N GLY A 39 5.94 -18.24 5.30
CA GLY A 39 7.36 -18.45 5.59
C GLY A 39 8.30 -17.70 4.62
N GLY A 40 7.83 -16.55 4.12
CA GLY A 40 8.37 -15.79 2.99
C GLY A 40 9.81 -15.28 3.14
N LEU A 41 10.28 -14.57 2.11
CA LEU A 41 11.67 -14.13 1.91
C LEU A 41 12.34 -13.49 3.15
N PHE A 42 11.57 -12.81 4.01
CA PHE A 42 12.06 -12.22 5.25
C PHE A 42 12.31 -13.21 6.42
N SER A 43 11.99 -14.50 6.28
CA SER A 43 12.14 -15.52 7.34
C SER A 43 13.60 -15.96 7.59
N GLY A 44 14.58 -15.43 6.85
CA GLY A 44 15.99 -15.75 7.07
C GLY A 44 16.34 -17.20 6.72
N GLY A 45 16.21 -17.57 5.44
CA GLY A 45 16.69 -18.84 4.89
C GLY A 45 17.86 -18.62 3.94
N GLY A 46 18.90 -17.94 4.41
CA GLY A 46 20.12 -17.69 3.65
C GLY A 46 21.17 -18.76 3.94
N ARG A 47 21.02 -19.95 3.32
CA ARG A 47 21.99 -21.07 3.32
C ARG A 47 22.10 -21.85 4.63
#